data_AF-A0A0N0KD06-F1
#
_entry.id   AF-A0A0N0KD06-F1
#
_cell.length_a   1.000
_cell.length_b   1.000
_cell.length_c   1.000
_cell.angle_alpha   90.00
_cell.angle_beta   90.00
_cell.angle_gamma   90.00
#
_symmetry.space_group_name_H-M   'P 1'
#
loop_
_entity.id
_entity.type
_entity.pdbx_description
1 polymer ?
#
loop_
_entity_poly.entity_id
_entity_poly.type
_entity_poly.pdbx_seq_one_letter_code
_entity_poly.pdbx_strand_id
1 'polypeptide(L)'
;MEEVHESYGAVYRVIREANLSGYVTPGLRGRMYQAIDDLKSLRAPADHISIAERISVKLHALEWAALRRDDKRRIADWQSLGALEEQWMSAPVPRSSVPRS
;
A
#
# COMPACT_ATOMS: atom_id res chain seq x y z
N MET A 1 -13.95 11.55 7.56
CA MET A 1 -13.47 12.18 6.31
C MET A 1 -11.98 12.44 6.36
N GLU A 2 -11.52 13.11 7.40
CA GLU A 2 -10.09 13.22 7.74
C GLU A 2 -9.46 11.82 7.90
N GLU A 3 -10.14 10.91 8.60
CA GLU A 3 -9.70 9.53 8.82
C GLU A 3 -9.49 8.73 7.52
N VAL A 4 -10.35 8.88 6.50
CA VAL A 4 -10.14 8.20 5.20
C VAL A 4 -8.91 8.76 4.51
N HIS A 5 -8.74 10.09 4.47
CA HIS A 5 -7.53 10.70 3.93
C HIS A 5 -6.27 10.25 4.71
N GLU A 6 -6.39 10.07 6.01
CA GLU A 6 -5.32 9.58 6.86
C GLU A 6 -4.95 8.12 6.55
N SER A 7 -5.92 7.22 6.41
CA SER A 7 -5.67 5.83 5.99
C SER A 7 -5.06 5.76 4.58
N TYR A 8 -5.48 6.64 3.68
CA TYR A 8 -4.87 6.75 2.35
C TYR A 8 -3.41 7.20 2.42
N GLY A 9 -3.15 8.22 3.24
CA GLY A 9 -1.80 8.69 3.54
C GLY A 9 -0.95 7.63 4.23
N ALA A 10 -1.55 6.78 5.07
CA ALA A 10 -0.86 5.67 5.73
C ALA A 10 -0.37 4.63 4.72
N VAL A 11 -1.21 4.22 3.76
CA VAL A 11 -0.80 3.34 2.65
C VAL A 11 0.33 3.97 1.85
N TYR A 12 0.20 5.25 1.46
CA TYR A 12 1.24 5.94 0.70
C TYR A 12 2.58 5.99 1.47
N ARG A 13 2.55 6.34 2.76
CA ARG A 13 3.77 6.38 3.61
C ARG A 13 4.48 5.03 3.65
N VAL A 14 3.72 3.95 3.76
CA VAL A 14 4.27 2.58 3.79
C VAL A 14 4.97 2.23 2.47
N ILE A 15 4.31 2.46 1.33
CA ILE A 15 4.91 2.18 0.01
C ILE A 15 6.15 3.04 -0.21
N ARG A 16 6.05 4.33 0.14
CA ARG A 16 7.13 5.30 -0.07
C ARG A 16 8.35 4.96 0.77
N GLU A 17 8.15 4.58 2.02
CA GLU A 17 9.25 4.14 2.91
C GLU A 17 9.94 2.88 2.35
N ALA A 18 9.18 1.90 1.86
CA ALA A 18 9.74 0.72 1.22
C ALA A 18 10.58 1.09 -0.03
N ASN A 19 10.03 1.90 -0.94
CA ASN A 19 10.72 2.28 -2.17
C ASN A 19 11.97 3.14 -1.92
N LEU A 20 11.95 4.04 -0.92
CA LEU A 20 13.10 4.86 -0.57
C LEU A 20 14.22 4.09 0.13
N SER A 21 13.85 3.16 1.02
CA SER A 21 14.82 2.38 1.77
C SER A 21 15.43 1.22 0.96
N GLY A 22 14.69 0.70 -0.03
CA GLY A 22 15.11 -0.43 -0.85
C GLY A 22 15.06 -1.78 -0.11
N TYR A 23 14.46 -1.82 1.09
CA TYR A 23 14.17 -3.03 1.85
C TYR A 23 12.86 -2.88 2.62
N VAL A 24 12.28 -4.00 3.06
CA VAL A 24 11.07 -3.96 3.90
C VAL A 24 11.52 -3.81 5.35
N THR A 25 11.31 -2.61 5.93
CA THR A 25 11.71 -2.32 7.32
C THR A 25 10.83 -3.11 8.31
N PRO A 26 11.38 -3.51 9.48
CA PRO A 26 10.58 -4.13 10.53
C PRO A 26 9.35 -3.28 10.88
N GLY A 27 8.18 -3.91 10.97
CA GLY A 27 6.92 -3.24 11.30
C GLY A 27 6.22 -2.54 10.13
N LEU A 28 6.85 -2.41 8.97
CA LEU A 28 6.24 -1.82 7.77
C LEU A 28 5.01 -2.62 7.31
N ARG A 29 5.10 -3.95 7.35
CA ARG A 29 3.98 -4.85 7.03
C ARG A 29 2.82 -4.71 8.02
N GLY A 30 3.11 -4.57 9.31
CA GLY A 30 2.10 -4.33 10.33
C GLY A 30 1.35 -3.03 10.10
N ARG A 31 2.07 -1.94 9.79
CA ARG A 31 1.47 -0.66 9.40
C ARG A 31 0.63 -0.78 8.13
N MET A 32 1.06 -1.58 7.15
CA MET A 32 0.28 -1.83 5.94
C MET A 32 -1.05 -2.54 6.25
N TYR A 33 -1.02 -3.58 7.09
CA TYR A 33 -2.24 -4.29 7.48
C TYR A 33 -3.20 -3.38 8.24
N GLN A 34 -2.70 -2.58 9.18
CA GLN A 34 -3.53 -1.60 9.89
C GLN A 34 -4.18 -0.62 8.91
N ALA A 35 -3.42 -0.09 7.95
CA ALA A 35 -3.96 0.83 6.96
C ALA A 35 -5.04 0.18 6.08
N ILE A 36 -4.90 -1.11 5.73
CA ILE A 36 -5.93 -1.86 4.99
C ILE A 36 -7.18 -2.07 5.85
N ASP A 37 -7.01 -2.42 7.12
CA ASP A 37 -8.13 -2.61 8.05
C ASP A 37 -8.90 -1.31 8.27
N ASP A 38 -8.20 -0.18 8.37
CA ASP A 38 -8.81 1.15 8.45
C ASP A 38 -9.58 1.50 7.17
N LEU A 39 -9.00 1.22 5.98
CA LEU A 39 -9.70 1.41 4.71
C LEU A 39 -11.00 0.58 4.64
N LYS A 40 -10.96 -0.67 5.12
CA LYS A 40 -12.13 -1.57 5.15
C LYS A 40 -13.17 -1.09 6.14
N SER A 41 -12.76 -0.69 7.35
CA SER A 41 -13.68 -0.22 8.40
C SER A 41 -14.40 1.07 7.99
N LEU A 42 -13.71 1.94 7.27
CA LEU A 42 -14.24 3.19 6.72
C LEU A 42 -15.00 3.00 5.40
N ARG A 43 -15.16 1.76 4.92
CA ARG A 43 -15.85 1.42 3.66
C ARG A 43 -15.29 2.19 2.46
N ALA A 44 -13.96 2.30 2.38
CA ALA A 44 -13.30 2.86 1.21
C ALA A 44 -13.69 2.09 -0.08
N PRO A 45 -13.60 2.70 -1.26
CA PRO A 45 -13.92 2.02 -2.51
C PRO A 45 -13.10 0.73 -2.69
N ALA A 46 -13.75 -0.29 -3.24
CA ALA A 46 -13.17 -1.63 -3.36
C ALA A 46 -11.86 -1.64 -4.16
N ASP A 47 -11.74 -0.78 -5.18
CA ASP A 47 -10.53 -0.66 -6.00
C ASP A 47 -9.32 -0.23 -5.16
N HIS A 48 -9.51 0.72 -4.23
CA HIS A 48 -8.44 1.18 -3.34
C HIS A 48 -8.05 0.10 -2.34
N ILE A 49 -9.02 -0.60 -1.75
CA ILE A 49 -8.74 -1.74 -0.88
C ILE A 49 -7.94 -2.80 -1.65
N SER A 50 -8.33 -3.10 -2.89
CA SER A 50 -7.65 -4.06 -3.75
C SER A 50 -6.21 -3.66 -4.08
N ILE A 51 -5.95 -2.39 -4.42
CA ILE A 51 -4.59 -1.90 -4.67
C ILE A 51 -3.74 -2.01 -3.40
N ALA A 52 -4.28 -1.63 -2.24
CA ALA A 52 -3.59 -1.74 -0.96
C ALA A 52 -3.27 -3.21 -0.61
N GLU A 53 -4.18 -4.15 -0.84
CA GLU A 53 -3.92 -5.58 -0.64
C GLU A 53 -2.81 -6.09 -1.58
N ARG A 54 -2.81 -5.68 -2.85
CA ARG A 54 -1.74 -6.03 -3.81
C ARG A 54 -0.38 -5.50 -3.37
N ILE A 55 -0.32 -4.28 -2.82
CA ILE A 55 0.90 -3.72 -2.21
C ILE A 55 1.37 -4.60 -1.07
N SER A 56 0.49 -4.98 -0.15
CA SER A 56 0.83 -5.82 1.00
C SER A 56 1.41 -7.18 0.57
N VAL A 57 0.82 -7.81 -0.45
CA VAL A 57 1.35 -9.05 -1.05
C VAL A 57 2.77 -8.83 -1.62
N LYS A 58 3.02 -7.70 -2.28
CA LYS A 58 4.36 -7.39 -2.82
C LYS A 58 5.40 -7.13 -1.75
N LEU A 59 5.04 -6.43 -0.68
CA LEU A 59 5.91 -6.27 0.49
C LEU A 59 6.28 -7.62 1.09
N HIS A 60 5.30 -8.52 1.23
CA HIS A 60 5.56 -9.88 1.71
C HIS A 60 6.48 -10.68 0.78
N ALA A 61 6.28 -10.58 -0.54
CA ALA A 61 7.14 -11.25 -1.52
C ALA A 61 8.59 -10.74 -1.46
N LEU A 62 8.79 -9.44 -1.24
CA LEU A 62 10.11 -8.83 -1.08
C LEU A 62 10.83 -9.33 0.19
N GLU A 63 10.13 -9.45 1.31
CA GLU A 63 10.68 -10.06 2.54
C GLU A 63 11.18 -11.49 2.27
N TRP A 64 10.35 -12.30 1.61
CA TRP A 64 10.70 -13.68 1.27
C TRP A 64 11.87 -13.78 0.28
N ALA A 65 11.90 -12.94 -0.74
CA ALA A 65 12.99 -12.92 -1.72
C ALA A 65 14.32 -12.53 -1.06
N ALA A 66 14.29 -11.59 -0.10
CA ALA A 66 15.45 -11.21 0.69
C ALA A 66 15.97 -12.39 1.55
N LEU A 67 15.09 -13.12 2.22
CA LEU A 67 15.45 -14.30 3.02
C LEU A 67 16.07 -15.42 2.16
N ARG A 68 15.57 -15.59 0.93
CA ARG A 68 16.04 -16.62 -0.02
C ARG A 68 17.24 -16.19 -0.86
N ARG A 69 17.68 -14.93 -0.74
CA ARG A 69 18.74 -14.33 -1.59
C ARG A 69 18.43 -14.44 -3.09
N ASP A 70 17.16 -14.32 -3.46
CA ASP A 70 16.71 -14.35 -4.85
C ASP A 70 16.67 -12.93 -5.43
N ASP A 71 17.83 -12.46 -5.90
CA ASP A 71 17.98 -11.09 -6.38
C ASP A 71 17.15 -10.79 -7.64
N LYS A 72 16.98 -11.78 -8.53
CA LYS A 72 16.15 -11.62 -9.74
C LYS A 72 14.69 -11.38 -9.35
N ARG A 73 14.17 -12.19 -8.43
CA ARG A 73 12.80 -12.02 -7.93
C ARG A 73 12.64 -10.72 -7.18
N ARG A 74 13.63 -10.35 -6.37
CA ARG A 74 13.65 -9.09 -5.61
C ARG A 74 13.53 -7.87 -6.53
N ILE A 75 14.30 -7.83 -7.62
CA ILE A 75 14.23 -6.72 -8.60
C ILE A 75 12.85 -6.64 -9.24
N ALA A 76 12.30 -7.77 -9.69
CA ALA A 76 10.99 -7.82 -10.33
C ALA A 76 9.86 -7.39 -9.38
N ASP A 77 9.93 -7.80 -8.11
CA ASP A 77 8.94 -7.41 -7.10
C ASP A 77 9.07 -5.93 -6.70
N TRP A 78 10.28 -5.34 -6.70
CA TRP A 78 10.47 -3.90 -6.52
C TRP A 78 9.89 -3.09 -7.68
N GLN A 79 10.13 -3.50 -8.93
CA GLN A 79 9.53 -2.85 -10.09
C GLN A 79 8.00 -2.90 -10.03
N SER A 80 7.45 -4.06 -9.62
CA SER A 80 6.01 -4.21 -9.41
C SER A 80 5.48 -3.29 -8.31
N LEU A 81 6.24 -3.09 -7.23
CA LEU A 81 5.86 -2.19 -6.14
C LEU A 81 5.88 -0.72 -6.57
N GLY A 82 6.85 -0.31 -7.39
CA GLY A 82 6.88 1.03 -8.01
C GLY A 82 5.65 1.29 -8.89
N ALA A 83 5.28 0.33 -9.74
CA ALA A 83 4.06 0.44 -10.56
C ALA A 83 2.78 0.53 -9.70
N LEU A 84 2.74 -0.15 -8.55
CA LEU A 84 1.63 -0.04 -7.60
C LEU A 84 1.62 1.31 -6.86
N GLU A 85 2.78 1.91 -6.58
CA GLU A 85 2.86 3.29 -6.05
C GLU A 85 2.24 4.28 -7.04
N GLU A 86 2.61 4.19 -8.32
CA GLU A 86 2.06 5.04 -9.38
C GLU A 86 0.54 4.84 -9.55
N GLN A 87 0.09 3.59 -9.50
CA GLN A 87 -1.34 3.26 -9.55
C GLN A 87 -2.09 3.85 -8.35
N TRP A 88 -1.52 3.76 -7.15
CA TRP A 88 -2.09 4.33 -5.93
C TRP A 88 -2.21 5.86 -6.01
N MET A 89 -1.16 6.52 -6.48
CA MET A 89 -1.10 7.99 -6.62
C MET A 89 -2.05 8.52 -7.70
N SER A 90 -2.32 7.71 -8.73
CA SER A 90 -3.24 8.06 -9.81
C SER A 90 -4.69 7.77 -9.46
N ALA A 91 -4.94 6.94 -8.44
CA ALA A 91 -6.30 6.62 -8.01
C ALA A 91 -6.92 7.86 -7.35
N PRO A 92 -8.13 8.29 -7.75
CA PRO A 92 -8.77 9.45 -7.17
C PRO A 92 -9.01 9.20 -5.68
N VAL A 93 -8.53 10.11 -4.83
CA VAL A 93 -8.85 10.05 -3.41
C VAL A 93 -10.36 10.22 -3.27
N PRO A 94 -11.07 9.36 -2.50
CA PRO A 94 -12.51 9.44 -2.36
C PRO A 94 -12.92 10.84 -1.92
N ARG A 95 -13.59 11.58 -2.82
CA ARG A 95 -14.20 12.86 -2.50
C ARG A 95 -15.59 12.60 -1.95
N SER A 96 -15.82 13.10 -0.73
CA SER A 96 -17.11 13.38 -0.10
C SER A 96 -18.35 13.01 -0.93
N SER A 97 -18.98 11.88 -0.63
CA SER A 97 -20.39 11.64 -0.96
C SER A 97 -21.26 12.25 0.13
N VAL A 98 -21.29 13.58 0.24
CA VAL A 98 -22.36 14.25 0.98
C VAL A 98 -23.57 14.32 0.05
N PRO A 99 -24.70 13.65 0.35
CA PRO A 99 -25.94 13.97 -0.34
C PRO A 99 -26.29 15.41 0.07
N ARG A 100 -26.45 16.29 -0.92
CA ARG A 100 -27.11 17.58 -0.68
C ARG A 100 -28.56 17.27 -0.33
N SER A 101 -28.89 17.35 0.95
CA SER A 101 -30.26 17.53 1.45
C SER A 101 -30.43 18.96 1.88
#